data_AF-A0A7V2PMV3-F1
#
_entry.id   AF-A0A7V2PMV3-F1
#
_cell.length_a   1.000
_cell.length_b   1.000
_cell.length_c   1.000
_cell.angle_alpha   90.00
_cell.angle_beta   90.00
_cell.angle_gamma   90.00
#
_symmetry.space_group_name_H-M   'P 1'
#
loop_
_entity.id
_entity.type
_entity.pdbx_description
1 polymer ?
#
loop_
_entity_poly.entity_id
_entity_poly.type
_entity_poly.pdbx_seq_one_letter_code
_entity_poly.pdbx_strand_id
1 'polypeptide(L)'
;MFRRQRAAARHKEICRASERIAHTAFRWALRRAAQRRRPPRVTVIHKANVLRHTDGLFREAVLDVAAMYPQVAVEEMLVDAAAFHLVRTPERFDVLVTPNLYGDILSDLAAGLTGGLGVAPSANLGTGTPLFEPVHGAAPDIAGRGIANPTAVLLSAALLLETLGAASEAERLRRAVDAVLQDRVRTPDLGGTATTTAMLQAVLARLERGAPTAQAASSASTR
;
A
#
# COMPACT_ATOMS: atom_id res chain seq x y z
N MET A 1 -3.80 -33.51 -26.93
CA MET A 1 -5.03 -32.70 -26.77
C MET A 1 -5.11 -32.02 -25.40
N PHE A 2 -4.99 -32.74 -24.28
CA PHE A 2 -5.06 -32.20 -22.90
C PHE A 2 -4.04 -31.11 -22.52
N ARG A 3 -2.78 -31.19 -22.98
CA ARG A 3 -1.75 -30.16 -22.70
C ARG A 3 -2.07 -28.80 -23.33
N ARG A 4 -2.68 -28.77 -24.52
CA ARG A 4 -3.07 -27.51 -25.20
C ARG A 4 -4.27 -26.85 -24.52
N GLN A 5 -5.25 -27.64 -24.05
CA GLN A 5 -6.39 -27.13 -23.29
C GLN A 5 -5.96 -26.52 -21.95
N ARG A 6 -5.01 -27.14 -21.23
CA ARG A 6 -4.44 -26.58 -19.99
C ARG A 6 -3.66 -25.27 -20.23
N ALA A 7 -2.89 -25.18 -21.31
CA ALA A 7 -2.16 -23.96 -21.66
C ALA A 7 -3.11 -22.80 -21.99
N ALA A 8 -4.18 -23.06 -22.75
CA ALA A 8 -5.20 -22.05 -23.07
C ALA A 8 -5.97 -21.59 -21.82
N ALA A 9 -6.29 -22.50 -20.90
CA ALA A 9 -6.93 -22.15 -19.63
C ALA A 9 -6.04 -21.23 -18.77
N ARG A 10 -4.74 -21.58 -18.65
CA ARG A 10 -3.76 -20.76 -17.89
C ARG A 10 -3.55 -19.38 -18.51
N HIS A 11 -3.49 -19.29 -19.84
CA HIS A 11 -3.43 -18.02 -20.56
C HIS A 11 -4.63 -17.14 -20.21
N LYS A 12 -5.85 -17.69 -20.32
CA LYS A 12 -7.10 -16.97 -20.02
C LYS A 12 -7.15 -16.49 -18.56
N GLU A 13 -6.62 -17.26 -17.64
CA GLU A 13 -6.54 -16.89 -16.22
C GLU A 13 -5.55 -15.73 -15.99
N ILE A 14 -4.36 -15.78 -16.61
CA ILE A 14 -3.36 -14.69 -16.53
C ILE A 14 -3.96 -13.39 -17.07
N CYS A 15 -4.60 -13.40 -18.24
CA CYS A 15 -5.23 -12.21 -18.81
C CYS A 15 -6.30 -11.63 -17.88
N ARG A 16 -7.25 -12.46 -17.42
CA ARG A 16 -8.32 -12.01 -16.50
C ARG A 16 -7.78 -11.44 -15.19
N ALA A 17 -6.76 -12.07 -14.61
CA ALA A 17 -6.14 -11.57 -13.40
C ALA A 17 -5.42 -10.24 -13.65
N SER A 18 -4.72 -10.13 -14.79
CA SER A 18 -3.99 -8.93 -15.21
C SER A 18 -4.92 -7.74 -15.48
N GLU A 19 -6.04 -7.96 -16.15
CA GLU A 19 -7.08 -6.94 -16.37
C GLU A 19 -7.64 -6.40 -15.04
N ARG A 20 -7.93 -7.31 -14.09
CA ARG A 20 -8.48 -6.94 -12.78
C ARG A 20 -7.52 -6.09 -11.96
N ILE A 21 -6.23 -6.47 -11.91
CA ILE A 21 -5.24 -5.68 -11.19
C ILE A 21 -4.94 -4.36 -11.90
N ALA A 22 -4.95 -4.34 -13.24
CA ALA A 22 -4.82 -3.11 -14.02
C ALA A 22 -5.93 -2.11 -13.67
N HIS A 23 -7.20 -2.52 -13.74
CA HIS A 23 -8.33 -1.65 -13.36
C HIS A 23 -8.19 -1.09 -11.94
N THR A 24 -7.70 -1.91 -11.00
CA THR A 24 -7.43 -1.46 -9.63
C THR A 24 -6.31 -0.42 -9.57
N ALA A 25 -5.20 -0.65 -10.27
CA ALA A 25 -4.08 0.30 -10.34
C ALA A 25 -4.49 1.65 -10.95
N PHE A 26 -5.22 1.64 -12.07
CA PHE A 26 -5.70 2.86 -12.72
C PHE A 26 -6.71 3.64 -11.85
N ARG A 27 -7.66 2.95 -11.20
CA ARG A 27 -8.57 3.59 -10.22
C ARG A 27 -7.80 4.18 -9.04
N TRP A 28 -6.77 3.51 -8.55
CA TRP A 28 -5.91 4.02 -7.48
C TRP A 28 -5.14 5.26 -7.91
N ALA A 29 -4.56 5.27 -9.11
CA ALA A 29 -3.85 6.43 -9.67
C ALA A 29 -4.78 7.66 -9.75
N LEU A 30 -6.01 7.47 -10.23
CA LEU A 30 -7.01 8.54 -10.29
C LEU A 30 -7.37 9.10 -8.92
N ARG A 31 -7.60 8.22 -7.93
CA ARG A 31 -7.89 8.64 -6.55
C ARG A 31 -6.74 9.44 -5.95
N ARG A 32 -5.50 8.97 -6.11
CA ARG A 32 -4.30 9.65 -5.61
C ARG A 32 -4.07 10.99 -6.29
N ALA A 33 -4.27 11.05 -7.61
CA ALA A 33 -4.19 12.28 -8.38
C ALA A 33 -5.15 13.35 -7.86
N ALA A 34 -6.41 12.97 -7.58
CA ALA A 34 -7.41 13.87 -7.00
C ALA A 34 -7.00 14.36 -5.60
N GLN A 35 -6.56 13.44 -4.72
CA GLN A 35 -6.12 13.78 -3.36
C GLN A 35 -4.88 14.68 -3.34
N ARG A 36 -3.90 14.42 -4.21
CA ARG A 36 -2.60 15.11 -4.23
C ARG A 36 -2.52 16.28 -5.20
N ARG A 37 -3.60 16.53 -5.97
CA ARG A 37 -3.65 17.54 -7.05
C ARG A 37 -2.46 17.41 -8.02
N ARG A 38 -2.18 16.18 -8.44
CA ARG A 38 -1.09 15.84 -9.37
C ARG A 38 -1.62 14.98 -10.53
N PRO A 39 -1.00 15.02 -11.71
CA PRO A 39 -1.38 14.15 -12.82
C PRO A 39 -1.26 12.67 -12.42
N PRO A 40 -2.27 11.82 -12.73
CA PRO A 40 -2.21 10.39 -12.42
C PRO A 40 -1.19 9.69 -13.31
N ARG A 41 -0.37 8.82 -12.72
CA ARG A 41 0.64 8.03 -13.43
C ARG A 41 0.66 6.59 -12.95
N VAL A 42 0.72 5.65 -13.90
CA VAL A 42 0.92 4.22 -13.65
C VAL A 42 2.17 3.75 -14.39
N THR A 43 3.05 3.03 -13.69
CA THR A 43 4.19 2.32 -14.30
C THR A 43 3.90 0.83 -14.33
N VAL A 44 3.89 0.25 -15.54
CA VAL A 44 3.70 -1.18 -15.79
C VAL A 44 5.06 -1.87 -15.75
N ILE A 45 5.27 -2.72 -14.75
CA ILE A 45 6.56 -3.39 -14.53
C ILE A 45 6.45 -4.85 -14.95
N HIS A 46 7.40 -5.30 -15.77
CA HIS A 46 7.43 -6.67 -16.28
C HIS A 46 8.85 -7.10 -16.70
N LYS A 47 9.02 -8.35 -17.14
CA LYS A 47 10.22 -8.87 -17.81
C LYS A 47 9.87 -9.54 -19.15
N ALA A 48 8.95 -8.95 -19.92
CA ALA A 48 8.45 -9.49 -21.19
C ALA A 48 9.54 -9.73 -22.26
N ASN A 49 10.70 -9.06 -22.18
CA ASN A 49 11.84 -9.33 -23.06
C ASN A 49 12.43 -10.74 -22.87
N VAL A 50 12.33 -11.30 -21.66
CA VAL A 50 12.76 -12.67 -21.33
C VAL A 50 11.54 -13.60 -21.27
N LEU A 51 10.52 -13.23 -20.49
CA LEU A 51 9.32 -14.02 -20.20
C LEU A 51 8.15 -13.68 -21.13
N ARG A 52 8.37 -13.87 -22.43
CA ARG A 52 7.42 -13.44 -23.49
C ARG A 52 5.98 -13.94 -23.30
N HIS A 53 5.79 -15.16 -22.79
CA HIS A 53 4.46 -15.78 -22.72
C HIS A 53 3.71 -15.56 -21.40
N THR A 54 4.37 -15.14 -20.34
CA THR A 54 3.70 -14.83 -19.06
C THR A 54 3.60 -13.33 -18.89
N ASP A 55 4.75 -12.67 -18.93
CA ASP A 55 4.87 -11.24 -18.73
C ASP A 55 4.41 -10.46 -19.96
N GLY A 56 4.56 -11.03 -21.16
CA GLY A 56 3.96 -10.46 -22.36
C GLY A 56 2.43 -10.41 -22.26
N LEU A 57 1.79 -11.47 -21.77
CA LEU A 57 0.33 -11.48 -21.58
C LEU A 57 -0.13 -10.50 -20.50
N PHE A 58 0.60 -10.43 -19.39
CA PHE A 58 0.34 -9.42 -18.36
C PHE A 58 0.45 -8.02 -18.94
N ARG A 59 1.55 -7.73 -19.64
CA ARG A 59 1.82 -6.44 -20.29
C ARG A 59 0.70 -6.06 -21.24
N GLU A 60 0.36 -6.93 -22.19
CA GLU A 60 -0.70 -6.70 -23.18
C GLU A 60 -2.04 -6.41 -22.48
N ALA A 61 -2.46 -7.25 -21.54
CA ALA A 61 -3.71 -7.06 -20.81
C ALA A 61 -3.76 -5.73 -20.02
N VAL A 62 -2.64 -5.30 -19.41
CA VAL A 62 -2.59 -4.03 -18.67
C VAL A 62 -2.65 -2.84 -19.64
N LEU A 63 -1.99 -2.92 -20.79
CA LEU A 63 -2.01 -1.86 -21.82
C LEU A 63 -3.37 -1.76 -22.52
N ASP A 64 -4.07 -2.88 -22.74
CA ASP A 64 -5.43 -2.88 -23.26
C ASP A 64 -6.39 -2.16 -22.30
N VAL A 65 -6.26 -2.43 -21.00
CA VAL A 65 -7.01 -1.71 -19.96
C VAL A 65 -6.61 -0.23 -19.92
N ALA A 66 -5.34 0.11 -20.13
CA ALA A 66 -4.87 1.50 -20.14
C ALA A 66 -5.61 2.37 -21.17
N ALA A 67 -5.99 1.81 -22.32
CA ALA A 67 -6.76 2.52 -23.35
C ALA A 67 -8.13 3.01 -22.83
N MET A 68 -8.67 2.40 -21.77
CA MET A 68 -9.91 2.82 -21.10
C MET A 68 -9.71 3.97 -20.10
N TYR A 69 -8.45 4.34 -19.83
CA TYR A 69 -8.07 5.39 -18.87
C TYR A 69 -7.16 6.45 -19.52
N PRO A 70 -7.61 7.13 -20.60
CA PRO A 70 -6.76 8.05 -21.38
C PRO A 70 -6.19 9.23 -20.59
N GLN A 71 -6.78 9.55 -19.44
CA GLN A 71 -6.32 10.60 -18.54
C GLN A 71 -5.12 10.17 -17.65
N VAL A 72 -4.74 8.90 -17.63
CA VAL A 72 -3.63 8.37 -16.82
C VAL A 72 -2.37 8.21 -17.68
N ALA A 73 -1.28 8.86 -17.28
CA ALA A 73 0.00 8.67 -17.94
C ALA A 73 0.53 7.27 -17.67
N VAL A 74 0.87 6.52 -18.72
CA VAL A 74 1.38 5.16 -18.63
C VAL A 74 2.85 5.13 -19.05
N GLU A 75 3.67 4.52 -18.20
CA GLU A 75 5.06 4.16 -18.52
C GLU A 75 5.21 2.64 -18.43
N GLU A 76 6.04 2.07 -19.29
CA GLU A 76 6.46 0.67 -19.19
C GLU A 76 7.91 0.60 -18.70
N MET A 77 8.21 -0.37 -17.83
CA MET A 77 9.56 -0.54 -17.32
C MET A 77 9.90 -2.01 -17.11
N LEU A 78 11.15 -2.38 -17.40
CA LEU A 78 11.66 -3.68 -17.00
C LEU A 78 11.90 -3.71 -15.49
N VAL A 79 11.62 -4.85 -14.83
CA VAL A 79 11.72 -4.98 -13.36
C VAL A 79 13.10 -4.63 -12.78
N ASP A 80 14.18 -4.91 -13.51
CA ASP A 80 15.54 -4.52 -13.14
C ASP A 80 15.75 -2.99 -13.20
N ALA A 81 15.24 -2.34 -14.25
CA ALA A 81 15.27 -0.89 -14.34
C ALA A 81 14.38 -0.25 -13.25
N ALA A 82 13.23 -0.85 -12.95
CA ALA A 82 12.34 -0.39 -11.88
C ALA A 82 13.02 -0.47 -10.51
N ALA A 83 13.68 -1.58 -10.19
CA ALA A 83 14.46 -1.73 -8.97
C ALA A 83 15.59 -0.68 -8.89
N PHE A 84 16.35 -0.49 -9.99
CA PHE A 84 17.41 0.53 -10.05
C PHE A 84 16.87 1.94 -9.78
N HIS A 85 15.75 2.30 -10.41
CA HIS A 85 15.16 3.62 -10.26
C HIS A 85 14.44 3.81 -8.93
N LEU A 86 13.92 2.76 -8.29
CA LEU A 86 13.36 2.86 -6.95
C LEU A 86 14.43 3.26 -5.95
N VAL A 87 15.63 2.68 -6.06
CA VAL A 87 16.75 3.07 -5.18
C VAL A 87 17.26 4.48 -5.53
N ARG A 88 17.41 4.80 -6.81
CA ARG A 88 18.10 6.02 -7.24
C ARG A 88 17.22 7.28 -7.23
N THR A 89 15.96 7.15 -7.64
CA THR A 89 15.03 8.26 -7.89
C THR A 89 13.59 7.82 -7.59
N PRO A 90 13.25 7.39 -6.36
CA PRO A 90 11.92 6.85 -6.02
C PRO A 90 10.78 7.85 -6.28
N GLU A 91 11.04 9.15 -6.16
CA GLU A 91 10.07 10.24 -6.31
C GLU A 91 9.44 10.36 -7.71
N ARG A 92 10.01 9.67 -8.71
CA ARG A 92 9.44 9.62 -10.06
C ARG A 92 8.16 8.79 -10.16
N PHE A 93 7.97 7.86 -9.23
CA PHE A 93 6.88 6.88 -9.26
C PHE A 93 5.64 7.39 -8.49
N ASP A 94 4.47 6.91 -8.91
CA ASP A 94 3.22 7.13 -8.16
C ASP A 94 2.48 5.81 -7.90
N VAL A 95 2.00 5.15 -8.96
CA VAL A 95 1.42 3.81 -8.88
C VAL A 95 2.23 2.83 -9.73
N LEU A 96 2.61 1.70 -9.13
CA LEU A 96 3.29 0.60 -9.81
C LEU A 96 2.33 -0.58 -9.94
N VAL A 97 2.28 -1.20 -11.11
CA VAL A 97 1.52 -2.43 -11.34
C VAL A 97 2.44 -3.49 -11.92
N THR A 98 2.41 -4.68 -11.33
CA THR A 98 3.39 -5.73 -11.62
C THR A 98 2.86 -7.13 -11.25
N PRO A 99 3.37 -8.21 -11.85
CA PRO A 99 3.12 -9.58 -11.38
C PRO A 99 3.57 -9.83 -9.94
N ASN A 100 2.96 -10.83 -9.31
CA ASN A 100 3.06 -11.13 -7.87
C ASN A 100 4.50 -11.12 -7.32
N LEU A 101 5.40 -11.94 -7.86
CA LEU A 101 6.78 -12.06 -7.35
C LEU A 101 7.55 -10.74 -7.41
N TYR A 102 7.33 -9.93 -8.43
CA TYR A 102 7.99 -8.63 -8.51
C TYR A 102 7.37 -7.64 -7.54
N GLY A 103 6.06 -7.73 -7.30
CA GLY A 103 5.36 -6.94 -6.30
C GLY A 103 5.98 -7.13 -4.92
N ASP A 104 6.14 -8.39 -4.52
CA ASP A 104 6.79 -8.81 -3.25
C ASP A 104 8.18 -8.19 -3.07
N ILE A 105 9.06 -8.37 -4.06
CA ILE A 105 10.44 -7.85 -4.00
C ILE A 105 10.47 -6.32 -4.00
N LEU A 106 9.69 -5.68 -4.87
CA LEU A 106 9.72 -4.22 -5.02
C LEU A 106 9.04 -3.51 -3.85
N SER A 107 8.01 -4.11 -3.23
CA SER A 107 7.39 -3.55 -2.03
C SER A 107 8.33 -3.56 -0.84
N ASP A 108 9.11 -4.62 -0.66
CA ASP A 108 10.11 -4.71 0.40
C ASP A 108 11.26 -3.72 0.18
N LEU A 109 11.72 -3.60 -1.07
CA LEU A 109 12.70 -2.58 -1.45
C LEU A 109 12.18 -1.17 -1.14
N ALA A 110 10.93 -0.87 -1.51
CA ALA A 110 10.31 0.42 -1.21
C ALA A 110 10.18 0.67 0.30
N ALA A 111 9.80 -0.34 1.09
CA ALA A 111 9.75 -0.26 2.54
C ALA A 111 11.12 0.07 3.14
N GLY A 112 12.19 -0.57 2.64
CA GLY A 112 13.57 -0.29 3.05
C GLY A 112 13.98 1.18 2.85
N LEU A 113 13.48 1.85 1.81
CA LEU A 113 13.75 3.27 1.55
C LEU A 113 13.02 4.22 2.49
N THR A 114 11.90 3.78 3.09
CA THR A 114 10.99 4.64 3.88
C THR A 114 11.04 4.40 5.38
N GLY A 115 11.98 3.59 5.88
CA GLY A 115 12.12 3.28 7.31
C GLY A 115 11.99 1.78 7.66
N GLY A 116 11.95 0.90 6.67
CA GLY A 116 11.90 -0.54 6.84
C GLY A 116 10.48 -1.11 6.90
N LEU A 117 10.40 -2.43 7.10
CA LEU A 117 9.13 -3.17 7.06
C LEU A 117 8.18 -2.81 8.21
N GLY A 118 8.71 -2.29 9.34
CA GLY A 118 7.92 -1.90 10.51
C GLY A 118 6.94 -0.75 10.28
N VAL A 119 7.06 -0.03 9.15
CA VAL A 119 6.21 1.11 8.79
C VAL A 119 5.37 0.89 7.53
N ALA A 120 5.46 -0.29 6.90
CA ALA A 120 4.81 -0.57 5.61
C ALA A 120 3.44 -1.25 5.79
N PRO A 121 2.31 -0.53 5.55
CA PRO A 121 0.98 -1.12 5.59
C PRO A 121 0.63 -1.82 4.27
N SER A 122 -0.31 -2.75 4.31
CA SER A 122 -0.84 -3.41 3.12
C SER A 122 -2.34 -3.72 3.21
N ALA A 123 -2.94 -4.01 2.06
CA ALA A 123 -4.33 -4.43 1.94
C ALA A 123 -4.49 -5.41 0.77
N ASN A 124 -5.06 -6.57 1.05
CA ASN A 124 -5.48 -7.56 0.07
C ASN A 124 -6.95 -7.31 -0.29
N LEU A 125 -7.17 -6.68 -1.44
CA LEU A 125 -8.49 -6.30 -1.91
C LEU A 125 -8.96 -7.26 -3.01
N GLY A 126 -10.21 -7.72 -2.92
CA GLY A 126 -10.79 -8.66 -3.87
C GLY A 126 -12.31 -8.54 -3.94
N THR A 127 -12.94 -9.54 -4.55
CA THR A 127 -14.42 -9.64 -4.59
C THR A 127 -15.00 -10.22 -3.30
N GLY A 128 -14.15 -10.83 -2.46
CA GLY A 128 -14.53 -11.31 -1.13
C GLY A 128 -14.22 -10.30 -0.03
N THR A 129 -14.12 -10.77 1.20
CA THR A 129 -13.78 -9.95 2.35
C THR A 129 -12.35 -9.39 2.22
N PRO A 130 -12.16 -8.06 2.31
CA PRO A 130 -10.82 -7.48 2.28
C PRO A 130 -10.03 -7.83 3.55
N LEU A 131 -8.72 -8.07 3.39
CA LEU A 131 -7.79 -8.32 4.49
C LEU A 131 -6.78 -7.17 4.57
N PHE A 132 -6.56 -6.64 5.76
CA PHE A 132 -5.60 -5.55 6.02
C PHE A 132 -4.55 -6.05 7.00
N GLU A 133 -3.29 -6.00 6.59
CA GLU A 133 -2.18 -6.55 7.35
C GLU A 133 -0.91 -5.74 7.11
N PRO A 134 0.06 -5.73 8.02
CA PRO A 134 1.41 -5.24 7.74
C PRO A 134 2.06 -6.01 6.58
N VAL A 135 3.01 -5.39 5.88
CA VAL A 135 3.86 -6.13 4.92
C VAL A 135 4.79 -7.12 5.66
N HIS A 136 5.25 -6.75 6.86
CA HIS A 136 6.18 -7.60 7.62
C HIS A 136 5.53 -8.91 8.09
N GLY A 137 6.34 -9.96 8.20
CA GLY A 137 5.95 -11.24 8.78
C GLY A 137 5.94 -11.25 10.32
N ALA A 138 6.02 -12.46 10.90
CA ALA A 138 5.89 -12.70 12.34
C ALA A 138 7.09 -12.22 13.19
N ALA A 139 8.25 -11.96 12.58
CA ALA A 139 9.49 -11.51 13.24
C ALA A 139 9.83 -12.30 14.55
N PRO A 140 10.09 -13.62 14.44
CA PRO A 140 10.25 -14.51 15.60
C PRO A 140 11.44 -14.15 16.50
N ASP A 141 12.45 -13.48 15.96
CA ASP A 141 13.63 -12.97 16.66
C ASP A 141 13.33 -11.84 17.66
N ILE A 142 12.20 -11.14 17.47
CA ILE A 142 11.74 -10.07 18.36
C ILE A 142 10.42 -10.37 19.11
N ALA A 143 9.80 -11.51 18.82
CA ALA A 143 8.54 -11.92 19.44
C ALA A 143 8.66 -11.96 20.98
N GLY A 144 7.67 -11.38 21.67
CA GLY A 144 7.64 -11.33 23.14
C GLY A 144 8.58 -10.33 23.80
N ARG A 145 9.43 -9.60 23.04
CA ARG A 145 10.40 -8.65 23.61
C ARG A 145 9.84 -7.23 23.82
N GLY A 146 8.63 -6.96 23.35
CA GLY A 146 7.98 -5.65 23.52
C GLY A 146 8.64 -4.50 22.74
N ILE A 147 9.38 -4.81 21.67
CA ILE A 147 10.12 -3.84 20.85
C ILE A 147 9.65 -3.77 19.38
N ALA A 148 8.61 -4.52 19.03
CA ALA A 148 8.04 -4.49 17.68
C ALA A 148 7.42 -3.12 17.39
N ASN A 149 7.63 -2.61 16.17
CA ASN A 149 7.05 -1.35 15.73
C ASN A 149 5.56 -1.53 15.37
N PRO A 150 4.61 -0.88 16.06
CA PRO A 150 3.19 -1.01 15.76
C PRO A 150 2.75 -0.16 14.54
N THR A 151 3.64 0.60 13.90
CA THR A 151 3.27 1.55 12.85
C THR A 151 2.58 0.87 11.67
N ALA A 152 3.16 -0.20 11.13
CA ALA A 152 2.58 -0.88 9.97
C ALA A 152 1.16 -1.39 10.23
N VAL A 153 0.89 -1.98 11.40
CA VAL A 153 -0.46 -2.48 11.74
C VAL A 153 -1.46 -1.33 11.96
N LEU A 154 -1.03 -0.23 12.57
CA LEU A 154 -1.88 0.96 12.74
C LEU A 154 -2.22 1.59 11.39
N LEU A 155 -1.26 1.67 10.47
CA LEU A 155 -1.50 2.19 9.13
C LEU A 155 -2.34 1.23 8.27
N SER A 156 -2.25 -0.09 8.47
CA SER A 156 -3.18 -1.05 7.86
C SER A 156 -4.60 -0.90 8.41
N ALA A 157 -4.76 -0.59 9.70
CA ALA A 157 -6.06 -0.23 10.26
C ALA A 157 -6.60 1.08 9.65
N ALA A 158 -5.74 2.05 9.32
CA ALA A 158 -6.16 3.25 8.59
C ALA A 158 -6.67 2.91 7.17
N LEU A 159 -6.03 1.97 6.46
CA LEU A 159 -6.54 1.48 5.17
C LEU A 159 -7.91 0.80 5.30
N LEU A 160 -8.13 0.05 6.38
CA LEU A 160 -9.43 -0.54 6.71
C LEU A 160 -10.49 0.54 6.92
N LEU A 161 -10.22 1.54 7.76
CA LEU A 161 -11.14 2.66 8.02
C LEU A 161 -11.51 3.39 6.72
N GLU A 162 -10.54 3.66 5.86
CA GLU A 162 -10.76 4.27 4.55
C GLU A 162 -11.68 3.41 3.67
N THR A 163 -11.51 2.08 3.70
CA THR A 163 -12.35 1.13 2.95
C THR A 163 -13.78 1.05 3.50
N LEU A 164 -13.97 1.28 4.80
CA LEU A 164 -15.28 1.34 5.45
C LEU A 164 -15.99 2.69 5.29
N GLY A 165 -15.40 3.65 4.57
CA GLY A 165 -15.94 5.01 4.40
C GLY A 165 -15.64 5.95 5.57
N ALA A 166 -14.88 5.52 6.58
CA ALA A 166 -14.43 6.31 7.72
C ALA A 166 -13.13 7.07 7.39
N ALA A 167 -13.15 7.84 6.30
CA ALA A 167 -11.96 8.53 5.79
C ALA A 167 -11.40 9.57 6.79
N SER A 168 -12.27 10.19 7.59
CA SER A 168 -11.86 11.19 8.58
C SER A 168 -11.08 10.55 9.74
N GLU A 169 -11.49 9.37 10.17
CA GLU A 169 -10.87 8.55 11.21
C GLU A 169 -9.55 7.95 10.73
N ALA A 170 -9.53 7.43 9.50
CA ALA A 170 -8.32 6.93 8.85
C ALA A 170 -7.24 8.02 8.84
N GLU A 171 -7.62 9.22 8.41
CA GLU A 171 -6.72 10.36 8.33
C GLU A 171 -6.30 10.86 9.73
N ARG A 172 -7.20 10.82 10.71
CA ARG A 172 -6.86 11.15 12.11
C ARG A 172 -5.82 10.18 12.68
N LEU A 173 -5.93 8.88 12.36
CA LEU A 173 -4.97 7.86 12.75
C LEU A 173 -3.61 8.06 12.06
N ARG A 174 -3.59 8.30 10.74
CA ARG A 174 -2.36 8.60 9.99
C ARG A 174 -1.61 9.79 10.61
N ARG A 175 -2.31 10.90 10.85
CA ARG A 175 -1.71 12.10 11.47
C ARG A 175 -1.20 11.86 12.88
N ALA A 176 -1.89 11.05 13.68
CA ALA A 176 -1.43 10.71 15.03
C ALA A 176 -0.12 9.92 14.99
N VAL A 177 -0.02 8.92 14.10
CA VAL A 177 1.20 8.14 13.88
C VAL A 177 2.35 9.04 13.38
N ASP A 178 2.09 9.89 12.38
CA ASP A 178 3.10 10.82 11.84
C ASP A 178 3.63 11.77 12.92
N ALA A 179 2.75 12.33 13.76
CA ALA A 179 3.14 13.22 14.84
C ALA A 179 4.05 12.53 15.88
N VAL A 180 3.74 11.28 16.25
CA VAL A 180 4.57 10.49 17.19
C VAL A 180 5.97 10.22 16.61
N LEU A 181 6.04 9.90 15.31
CA LEU A 181 7.32 9.70 14.61
C LEU A 181 8.15 10.99 14.49
N GLN A 182 7.48 12.14 14.31
CA GLN A 182 8.09 13.48 14.29
C GLN A 182 8.62 13.89 15.67
N ASP A 183 7.91 13.56 16.75
CA ASP A 183 8.35 13.74 18.14
C ASP A 183 9.50 12.80 18.56
N ARG A 184 9.96 11.94 17.65
CA ARG A 184 11.04 10.97 17.86
C ARG A 184 10.74 9.88 18.89
N VAL A 185 9.46 9.60 19.16
CA VAL A 185 9.06 8.37 19.87
C VAL A 185 9.15 7.21 18.90
N ARG A 186 10.32 6.56 18.85
CA ARG A 186 10.69 5.57 17.84
C ARG A 186 11.11 4.26 18.49
N THR A 187 10.66 3.16 17.91
CA THR A 187 11.11 1.80 18.24
C THR A 187 12.53 1.53 17.71
N PRO A 188 13.20 0.44 18.15
CA PRO A 188 14.60 0.17 17.79
C PRO A 188 14.88 0.04 16.29
N ASP A 189 13.93 -0.45 15.50
CA ASP A 189 14.03 -0.55 14.03
C ASP A 189 14.19 0.83 13.35
N LEU A 190 13.69 1.89 13.98
CA LEU A 190 13.83 3.28 13.55
C LEU A 190 14.94 4.04 14.30
N GLY A 191 15.83 3.30 14.99
CA GLY A 191 16.97 3.85 15.73
C GLY A 191 16.61 4.51 17.07
N GLY A 192 15.41 4.26 17.60
CA GLY A 192 14.99 4.77 18.91
C GLY A 192 15.06 3.74 20.04
N THR A 193 14.52 4.11 21.19
CA THR A 193 14.51 3.28 22.41
C THR A 193 13.09 3.01 22.95
N ALA A 194 12.05 3.47 22.24
CA ALA A 194 10.67 3.27 22.68
C ALA A 194 10.29 1.78 22.56
N THR A 195 9.48 1.31 23.52
CA THR A 195 8.84 -0.01 23.44
C THR A 195 7.59 0.06 22.57
N THR A 196 7.06 -1.10 22.15
CA THR A 196 5.78 -1.21 21.44
C THR A 196 4.67 -0.48 22.20
N THR A 197 4.59 -0.71 23.51
CA THR A 197 3.58 -0.09 24.38
C THR A 197 3.78 1.42 24.48
N ALA A 198 5.01 1.89 24.66
CA ALA A 198 5.29 3.32 24.77
C ALA A 198 4.87 4.08 23.48
N MET A 199 5.18 3.50 22.32
CA MET A 199 4.77 4.08 21.03
C MET A 199 3.25 4.07 20.86
N LEU A 200 2.57 2.98 21.21
CA LEU A 200 1.11 2.90 21.16
C LEU A 200 0.44 3.94 22.08
N GLN A 201 0.94 4.10 23.31
CA GLN A 201 0.41 5.10 24.24
C GLN A 201 0.60 6.52 23.73
N ALA A 202 1.73 6.81 23.07
CA ALA A 202 1.94 8.10 22.43
C ALA A 202 0.92 8.36 21.31
N VAL A 203 0.61 7.34 20.49
CA VAL A 203 -0.42 7.45 19.43
C VAL A 203 -1.81 7.67 20.04
N LEU A 204 -2.18 6.92 21.09
CA LEU A 204 -3.46 7.10 21.79
C LEU A 204 -3.61 8.52 22.35
N ALA A 205 -2.59 9.03 23.04
CA ALA A 205 -2.60 10.40 23.57
C ALA A 205 -2.77 11.45 22.46
N ARG A 206 -2.21 11.21 21.26
CA ARG A 206 -2.42 12.10 20.09
C ARG A 206 -3.85 12.03 19.55
N LEU A 207 -4.45 10.83 19.53
CA LEU A 207 -5.84 10.66 19.10
C LEU A 207 -6.84 11.32 20.05
N GLU A 208 -6.62 11.24 21.36
CA GLU A 208 -7.48 11.84 22.40
C GLU A 208 -7.46 13.37 22.35
N ARG A 209 -6.29 13.98 22.15
CA ARG A 209 -6.15 15.44 22.00
C ARG A 209 -6.84 15.99 20.74
N GLY A 210 -7.04 15.15 19.72
CA GLY A 210 -7.73 15.50 18.48
C GLY A 210 -9.21 15.10 18.44
N ALA A 211 -9.75 14.50 19.51
CA ALA A 211 -11.17 14.16 19.57
C ALA A 211 -11.99 15.43 19.87
N PRO A 212 -13.10 15.70 19.14
CA PRO A 212 -14.04 16.72 19.56
C PRO A 212 -14.53 16.37 20.97
N THR A 213 -14.38 17.28 21.92
CA THR A 213 -14.83 17.10 23.30
C THR A 213 -16.32 16.80 23.31
N ALA A 214 -16.69 15.58 23.71
CA ALA A 214 -18.09 15.14 23.83
C ALA A 214 -18.87 15.86 24.97
N GLN A 215 -18.37 16.98 25.50
CA GLN A 215 -18.94 17.69 26.65
C GLN A 215 -19.77 18.93 26.29
N ALA A 216 -19.96 19.28 25.01
CA ALA A 216 -20.75 20.46 24.63
C ALA A 216 -22.25 20.19 24.36
N ALA A 217 -22.73 18.94 24.42
CA ALA A 217 -24.09 18.59 24.02
C ALA A 217 -25.12 18.47 25.18
N SER A 218 -24.76 18.80 26.42
CA SER A 218 -25.64 18.60 27.59
C SER A 218 -26.21 19.88 28.23
N SER A 219 -25.96 21.08 27.68
CA SER A 219 -26.42 22.34 28.29
C SER A 219 -27.50 23.11 27.52
N ALA A 220 -28.04 22.57 26.42
CA ALA A 220 -29.10 23.22 25.64
C ALA A 220 -30.44 22.45 25.75
N SER A 221 -30.94 22.26 26.97
CA SER A 221 -32.34 21.85 27.19
C SER A 221 -32.86 22.31 28.56
N THR A 222 -32.66 23.58 28.91
CA THR A 222 -33.52 24.27 29.87
C THR A 222 -33.50 25.76 29.59
N ARG A 223 -34.47 26.23 28.80
CA ARG A 223 -35.16 27.52 28.92
C ARG A 223 -36.23 27.63 27.86
#